data_AF-A0A939FFP8-F1
#
_entry.id   AF-A0A939FFP8-F1
#
_cell.length_a   1.000
_cell.length_b   1.000
_cell.length_c   1.000
_cell.angle_alpha   90.00
_cell.angle_beta   90.00
_cell.angle_gamma   90.00
#
_symmetry.space_group_name_H-M   'P 1'
#
loop_
_entity.id
_entity.type
_entity.pdbx_description
1 polymer ?
#
loop_
_entity_poly.entity_id
_entity_poly.type
_entity_poly.pdbx_seq_one_letter_code
_entity_poly.pdbx_strand_id
1 'polypeptide(L)' 'VQDPELLAYLAEHRIALEVCPTSNIATRVVASLDEHPLQQMVDAGVLVTINSDDPPMFGTDLNNEYLVAAPLLGLNGVLG' A
#
# COMPACT_ATOMS: atom_id res chain seq x y z
N VAL A 1 -4.25 7.64 -7.62
CA VAL A 1 -4.23 8.94 -6.91
C VAL A 1 -4.97 9.98 -7.75
N GLN A 2 -5.75 10.88 -7.16
CA GLN A 2 -6.54 11.88 -7.89
C GLN A 2 -6.25 13.35 -7.53
N ASP A 3 -5.62 13.61 -6.37
CA ASP A 3 -5.38 14.95 -5.85
C ASP A 3 -3.90 15.13 -5.44
N PRO A 4 -3.07 15.77 -6.29
CA PRO A 4 -1.66 16.00 -5.99
C PRO A 4 -1.42 16.98 -4.83
N GLU A 5 -2.32 17.95 -4.61
CA GLU A 5 -2.18 18.91 -3.50
C GLU A 5 -2.40 18.22 -2.16
N LEU A 6 -3.37 17.31 -2.09
CA LEU A 6 -3.57 16.46 -0.92
C LEU A 6 -2.34 15.58 -0.64
N LEU A 7 -1.75 14.95 -1.67
CA LEU A 7 -0.54 14.15 -1.46
C LEU A 7 0.62 14.99 -0.91
N ALA A 8 0.84 16.18 -1.46
CA ALA A 8 1.87 17.10 -0.99
C ALA A 8 1.64 17.49 0.47
N TYR A 9 0.39 17.80 0.84
CA TYR A 9 0.01 18.12 2.22
C TYR A 9 0.30 16.95 3.17
N LEU A 10 -0.09 15.71 2.80
CA LEU A 10 0.15 14.51 3.60
C LEU A 10 1.66 14.25 3.81
N ALA A 11 2.45 14.42 2.75
CA ALA A 11 3.91 14.26 2.80
C ALA A 11 4.57 15.33 3.69
N GLU A 12 4.22 16.61 3.48
CA GLU A 12 4.75 17.74 4.25
C GLU A 12 4.46 17.59 5.76
N HIS A 13 3.25 17.18 6.10
CA HIS A 13 2.80 17.04 7.48
C HIS A 13 3.09 15.66 8.08
N ARG A 14 3.71 14.75 7.32
CA ARG A 14 3.98 13.36 7.70
C ARG A 14 2.76 12.63 8.26
N ILE A 15 1.60 12.84 7.64
CA ILE A 15 0.38 12.13 8.01
C ILE A 15 0.46 10.73 7.39
N ALA A 16 0.54 9.72 8.25
CA ALA A 16 0.65 8.34 7.82
C ALA A 16 -0.65 7.85 7.16
N LEU A 17 -0.53 7.14 6.04
CA LEU A 17 -1.62 6.37 5.47
C LEU A 17 -1.41 4.88 5.77
N GLU A 18 -2.41 4.26 6.38
CA GLU A 18 -2.47 2.81 6.58
C GLU A 18 -2.92 2.15 5.27
N VAL A 19 -2.04 1.37 4.65
CA VAL A 19 -2.28 0.74 3.34
C VAL A 19 -2.41 -0.77 3.53
N CYS A 20 -3.48 -1.34 2.95
CA CYS A 20 -3.84 -2.75 3.11
C CYS A 20 -3.99 -3.45 1.74
N PRO A 21 -2.88 -3.74 1.02
CA PRO A 21 -2.90 -4.17 -0.38
C PRO A 21 -3.91 -5.28 -0.71
N THR A 22 -3.95 -6.35 0.07
CA THR A 22 -4.87 -7.47 -0.18
C THR A 22 -6.34 -7.07 0.03
N SER A 23 -6.63 -6.31 1.09
CA SER A 23 -7.98 -5.80 1.37
C SER A 23 -8.45 -4.83 0.28
N ASN A 24 -7.58 -3.96 -0.23
CA ASN A 24 -7.92 -3.00 -1.28
C ASN A 24 -8.44 -3.69 -2.55
N ILE A 25 -7.93 -4.89 -2.88
CA ILE A 25 -8.45 -5.72 -4.00
C ILE A 25 -9.71 -6.48 -3.60
N ALA A 26 -9.70 -7.12 -2.43
CA ALA A 26 -10.84 -7.93 -1.97
C ALA A 26 -12.12 -7.09 -1.85
N THR A 27 -11.98 -5.82 -1.45
CA THR A 27 -13.06 -4.83 -1.37
C THR A 27 -13.35 -4.13 -2.70
N ARG A 28 -12.57 -4.40 -3.75
CA ARG A 28 -12.64 -3.81 -5.09
C ARG A 28 -12.43 -2.29 -5.12
N VAL A 29 -11.72 -1.74 -4.14
CA VAL A 29 -11.25 -0.35 -4.17
C VAL A 29 -10.23 -0.15 -5.30
N VAL A 30 -9.42 -1.18 -5.57
CA VAL A 30 -8.54 -1.27 -6.76
C VAL A 30 -8.89 -2.50 -7.59
N ALA A 31 -8.73 -2.42 -8.91
CA ALA A 31 -9.10 -3.50 -9.82
C ALA A 31 -8.06 -4.63 -9.87
N SER A 32 -6.78 -4.30 -9.62
CA SER A 32 -5.66 -5.24 -9.64
C SER A 32 -4.52 -4.73 -8.74
N LEU A 33 -3.56 -5.61 -8.42
CA LEU A 33 -2.34 -5.22 -7.71
C LEU A 33 -1.49 -4.24 -8.52
N ASP A 34 -1.41 -4.44 -9.84
CA ASP A 34 -0.62 -3.58 -10.74
C ASP A 34 -1.16 -2.13 -10.80
N GLU A 35 -2.45 -1.94 -10.53
CA GLU A 35 -3.10 -0.64 -10.46
C GLU A 35 -3.09 -0.02 -9.04
N HIS A 36 -2.47 -0.70 -8.06
CA HIS A 36 -2.49 -0.24 -6.68
C HIS A 36 -1.72 1.10 -6.54
N PRO A 37 -2.29 2.13 -5.88
CA PRO A 37 -1.66 3.45 -5.79
C PRO A 37 -0.46 3.53 -4.83
N LEU A 38 0.04 2.39 -4.33
CA LEU A 38 1.05 2.35 -3.26
C LEU A 38 2.36 2.97 -3.74
N GLN A 39 2.85 2.59 -4.93
CA GLN A 39 4.06 3.19 -5.51
C GLN A 39 3.88 4.70 -5.70
N GLN A 40 2.72 5.14 -6.20
CA GLN A 40 2.43 6.57 -6.41
C GLN A 40 2.46 7.37 -5.10
N MET A 41 1.95 6.79 -4.01
CA MET A 41 1.99 7.43 -2.67
C MET A 41 3.42 7.56 -2.17
N VAL A 42 4.22 6.48 -2.29
CA VAL A 42 5.63 6.47 -1.87
C VAL A 42 6.47 7.44 -2.71
N ASP A 43 6.28 7.46 -4.03
CA ASP A 43 6.99 8.38 -4.94
C ASP A 43 6.67 9.84 -4.63
N ALA A 44 5.45 10.13 -4.16
CA ALA A 44 5.05 11.46 -3.70
C ALA A 44 5.57 11.83 -2.30
N GLY A 45 6.33 10.95 -1.65
CA GLY A 45 6.89 11.16 -0.31
C GLY A 45 5.90 10.98 0.83
N VAL A 46 4.73 10.40 0.57
CA VAL A 46 3.74 10.12 1.63
C VAL A 46 4.26 9.04 2.55
N LEU A 47 4.12 9.26 3.86
CA LEU A 47 4.43 8.24 4.87
C LEU A 47 3.35 7.15 4.79
N VAL A 48 3.76 5.92 4.46
CA VAL A 48 2.85 4.77 4.38
C VAL A 48 3.24 3.69 5.38
N THR A 49 2.25 2.97 5.89
CA THR A 49 2.43 1.71 6.62
C THR A 49 1.74 0.57 5.87
N ILE A 50 2.24 -0.65 6.04
CA ILE A 50 1.64 -1.87 5.49
C ILE A 50 0.88 -2.60 6.59
N ASN A 51 -0.38 -2.91 6.33
CA ASN A 51 -1.33 -3.42 7.32
C ASN A 51 -2.17 -4.56 6.73
N SER A 52 -2.58 -5.52 7.55
CA SER A 52 -3.37 -6.69 7.13
C SER A 52 -4.88 -6.47 7.14
N ASP A 53 -5.34 -5.31 7.61
CA ASP A 53 -6.76 -4.98 7.84
C ASP A 53 -7.42 -6.02 8.76
N ASP A 54 -8.30 -6.88 8.21
CA ASP A 54 -8.95 -8.01 8.88
C ASP A 54 -8.42 -9.38 8.39
N PRO A 55 -7.30 -9.91 8.95
CA PRO A 55 -6.69 -11.18 8.56
C PRO A 55 -7.65 -12.36 8.37
N PRO A 56 -8.64 -12.60 9.28
CA PRO A 56 -9.54 -13.74 9.12
C PRO A 56 -10.50 -13.58 7.94
N MET A 57 -10.82 -12.34 7.54
CA MET A 57 -11.73 -12.04 6.45
C MET A 57 -11.03 -12.15 5.09
N PHE A 58 -9.78 -11.71 5.00
CA PHE A 58 -9.04 -11.63 3.73
C PHE A 58 -8.05 -12.77 3.50
N GLY A 59 -7.88 -13.67 4.49
CA GLY A 59 -6.97 -14.81 4.36
C GLY A 59 -5.51 -14.39 4.22
N THR A 60 -5.14 -13.29 4.87
CA THR A 60 -3.80 -12.67 4.83
C THR A 60 -3.21 -12.54 6.23
N ASP A 61 -1.93 -12.22 6.32
CA ASP A 61 -1.25 -11.79 7.54
C ASP A 61 -0.22 -10.71 7.18
N LEU A 62 0.44 -10.11 8.18
CA LEU A 62 1.38 -9.03 7.92
C LEU A 62 2.56 -9.47 7.02
N ASN A 63 3.05 -10.71 7.14
CA ASN A 63 4.14 -11.18 6.30
C ASN A 63 3.71 -11.28 4.84
N ASN A 64 2.51 -11.80 4.60
CA ASN A 64 1.93 -11.86 3.26
C ASN A 64 1.72 -10.46 2.68
N GLU A 65 1.25 -9.49 3.48
CA GLU A 65 1.14 -8.10 3.00
C GLU A 65 2.49 -7.51 2.60
N TYR A 66 3.58 -7.81 3.33
CA TYR A 66 4.92 -7.40 2.90
C TYR A 66 5.36 -8.09 1.60
N LEU A 67 5.06 -9.37 1.42
CA LEU A 67 5.35 -10.10 0.17
C LEU A 67 4.55 -9.56 -1.01
N VAL A 68 3.33 -9.05 -0.78
CA VAL A 68 2.51 -8.40 -1.80
C VAL A 68 3.00 -6.98 -2.08
N ALA A 69 3.32 -6.20 -1.04
CA ALA A 69 3.73 -4.80 -1.17
C ALA A 69 5.13 -4.64 -1.77
N ALA A 70 6.07 -5.56 -1.49
CA ALA A 70 7.45 -5.42 -1.94
C ALA A 70 7.58 -5.34 -3.47
N PRO A 71 6.99 -6.25 -4.28
CA PRO A 71 7.00 -6.14 -5.74
C PRO A 71 6.35 -4.85 -6.26
N LEU A 72 5.27 -4.38 -5.62
CA LEU A 72 4.61 -3.11 -5.97
C LEU A 72 5.53 -1.91 -5.81
N LEU A 73 6.49 -2.01 -4.89
CA LEU A 73 7.49 -0.99 -4.60
C LEU A 73 8.80 -1.19 -5.38
N GLY A 74 8.83 -2.13 -6.33
CA GLY A 74 10.06 -2.52 -7.04
C GLY A 74 11.12 -3.15 -6.13
N LEU A 75 10.72 -3.62 -4.94
CA LEU A 75 11.58 -4.28 -3.97
C LEU A 75 11.54 -5.79 -4.25
N ASN A 76 12.63 -6.28 -4.82
CA ASN A 76 12.81 -7.71 -5.06
C ASN A 76 13.53 -8.25 -3.83
N GLY A 77 12.87 -9.07 -3.03
CA GLY A 77 13.42 -9.56 -1.76
C GLY A 77 14.78 -10.25 -1.95
N VAL A 78 15.81 -9.75 -1.24
CA VAL A 78 16.93 -10.60 -0.80
C VAL A 78 16.42 -11.37 0.42
N LEU A 79 15.60 -12.38 0.17
CA LEU A 79 15.26 -13.40 1.16
C LEU A 79 15.85 -14.71 0.63
N GLY A 80 17.13 -14.90 0.93
CA GLY A 80 17.80 -16.19 0.89
C GLY A 80 17.64 -16.92 2.23
#